data_AF-A0A9D0TGV8-F1
#
_entry.id   AF-A0A9D0TGV8-F1
#
_cell.length_a   1.000
_cell.length_b   1.000
_cell.length_c   1.000
_cell.angle_alpha   90.00
_cell.angle_beta   90.00
_cell.angle_gamma   90.00
#
_symmetry.space_group_name_H-M   'P 1'
#
loop_
_entity.id
_entity.type
_entity.pdbx_description
1 polymer ?
#
loop_
_entity_poly.entity_id
_entity_poly.type
_entity_poly.pdbx_seq_one_letter_code
_entity_poly.pdbx_strand_id
1 'polypeptide(L)' 'MSSPALLALEDGSLFYGVSIGASGSSVGEVVFNTSITGYQEILTDPSYARQIITLTHPHIGNVGMNAEDEESSR' A
#
# COMPACT_ATOMS: atom_id res chain seq x y z
N MET A 1 -5.42 16.06 13.64
CA MET A 1 -5.39 16.68 12.31
C MET A 1 -4.92 15.62 11.33
N SER A 2 -5.56 15.48 10.17
CA SER A 2 -5.06 14.59 9.12
C SER A 2 -3.75 15.13 8.55
N SER A 3 -2.80 14.24 8.27
CA SER A 3 -1.56 14.59 7.58
C SER A 3 -1.78 14.43 6.07
N PRO A 4 -1.55 15.46 5.24
CA PRO A 4 -1.74 15.35 3.79
C PRO A 4 -0.69 14.41 3.16
N ALA A 5 -1.07 13.74 2.08
CA ALA A 5 -0.21 12.88 1.28
C ALA A 5 -0.41 13.12 -0.23
N LEU A 6 0.59 12.77 -1.04
CA LEU A 6 0.58 12.90 -2.50
C LEU A 6 1.24 11.66 -3.13
N LEU A 7 0.57 11.05 -4.10
CA LEU A 7 1.16 10.12 -5.06
C LEU A 7 1.31 10.85 -6.39
N ALA A 8 2.53 10.93 -6.92
CA ALA A 8 2.84 11.52 -8.21
C ALA A 8 3.41 10.45 -9.14
N LEU A 9 2.93 10.42 -10.39
CA LEU A 9 3.37 9.47 -11.40
C LEU A 9 4.29 10.15 -12.42
N GLU A 10 5.07 9.35 -13.14
CA GLU A 10 6.02 9.82 -14.17
C GLU A 10 5.33 10.61 -15.29
N ASP A 11 4.09 10.25 -15.63
CA ASP A 11 3.29 10.93 -16.65
C ASP A 11 2.76 12.31 -16.23
N GLY A 12 3.04 12.74 -15.00
CA GLY A 12 2.57 13.99 -14.42
C GLY A 12 1.22 13.90 -13.69
N SER A 13 0.60 12.71 -13.62
CA SER A 13 -0.62 12.49 -12.84
C SER A 13 -0.36 12.67 -11.34
N LEU A 14 -1.27 13.37 -10.66
CA LEU A 14 -1.19 13.68 -9.23
C LEU A 14 -2.45 13.19 -8.50
N PHE A 15 -2.24 12.40 -7.44
CA PHE A 15 -3.30 11.86 -6.59
C PHE A 15 -3.10 12.36 -5.16
N TYR A 16 -3.99 13.25 -4.71
CA TYR A 16 -3.96 13.81 -3.36
C TYR A 16 -4.73 12.93 -2.38
N GLY A 17 -4.16 12.74 -1.19
CA GLY A 17 -4.75 11.87 -0.16
C GLY A 17 -4.37 12.27 1.26
N VAL A 18 -4.63 11.35 2.18
CA VAL A 18 -4.30 11.47 3.61
C VAL A 18 -3.31 10.38 3.97
N SER A 19 -2.24 10.73 4.68
CA SER A 19 -1.28 9.76 5.18
C SER A 19 -1.89 8.92 6.30
N ILE A 20 -1.74 7.60 6.18
CA ILE A 20 -2.17 6.58 7.14
C ILE A 20 -1.01 5.72 7.66
N GLY A 21 0.23 6.02 7.25
CA GLY A 21 1.42 5.23 7.54
C GLY A 21 2.59 6.10 8.02
N ALA A 22 3.80 5.62 7.77
CA ALA A 22 5.02 6.32 8.15
C ALA A 22 5.16 7.70 7.46
N SER A 23 5.78 8.65 8.15
CA SER A 23 6.17 9.93 7.55
C SER A 23 7.42 9.77 6.69
N GLY A 24 7.47 10.43 5.53
CA GLY A 24 8.60 10.36 4.61
C GLY A 24 8.15 10.31 3.16
N SER A 25 9.04 9.81 2.29
CA SER A 25 8.76 9.56 0.89
C SER A 25 9.27 8.17 0.49
N SER A 26 8.53 7.55 -0.44
CA SER A 26 8.90 6.27 -1.06
C SER A 26 8.81 6.43 -2.58
N VAL A 27 9.68 5.72 -3.29
CA VAL A 27 9.71 5.70 -4.76
C VAL A 27 9.73 4.25 -5.20
N GLY A 28 8.92 3.91 -6.20
CA GLY A 28 8.79 2.54 -6.70
C GLY A 28 7.89 2.47 -7.92
N GLU A 29 7.84 1.29 -8.53
CA GLU A 29 6.87 0.99 -9.58
C GLU A 29 5.47 0.95 -8.98
N VAL A 30 4.54 1.69 -9.56
CA VAL A 30 3.13 1.65 -9.13
C VAL A 30 2.45 0.48 -9.81
N VAL A 31 1.97 -0.47 -9.01
CA VAL A 31 1.23 -1.65 -9.45
C VAL A 31 -0.16 -1.66 -8.84
N PHE A 32 -1.10 -2.42 -9.42
CA PHE A 32 -2.41 -2.65 -8.81
C PHE A 32 -2.66 -4.14 -8.59
N ASN A 33 -3.39 -4.46 -7.52
CA ASN A 33 -3.81 -5.81 -7.20
C ASN A 33 -5.34 -5.87 -6.99
N THR A 34 -5.98 -6.85 -7.62
CA THR A 34 -7.45 -7.02 -7.65
C THR A 34 -8.01 -7.85 -6.49
N SER A 35 -7.17 -8.29 -5.56
CA SER A 35 -7.61 -9.01 -4.37
C SER A 35 -8.54 -8.16 -3.51
N ILE A 36 -9.61 -8.78 -3.02
CA ILE A 36 -10.62 -8.15 -2.15
C ILE A 36 -10.42 -8.48 -0.67
N THR A 37 -9.50 -9.39 -0.36
CA THR A 37 -9.07 -9.85 0.98
C THR A 37 -7.57 -10.12 0.95
N GLY A 38 -6.96 -10.42 2.11
CA GLY A 38 -5.56 -10.85 2.19
C GLY A 38 -4.55 -9.72 2.00
N TYR A 39 -4.85 -8.53 2.53
CA TYR A 39 -4.02 -7.36 2.30
C TYR A 39 -2.70 -7.42 3.10
N GLN A 40 -2.64 -8.16 4.21
CA GLN A 40 -1.41 -8.28 5.00
C GLN A 40 -0.40 -9.21 4.32
N GLU A 41 -0.89 -10.33 3.79
CA GLU A 41 -0.13 -11.29 3.00
C GLU A 41 0.47 -10.59 1.76
N ILE A 42 -0.32 -9.74 1.10
CA ILE A 42 0.16 -8.92 -0.02
C ILE A 42 1.25 -7.93 0.43
N LEU A 43 1.08 -7.26 1.57
CA LEU A 43 2.06 -6.29 2.07
C LEU A 43 3.37 -6.93 2.52
N THR A 44 3.33 -8.21 2.91
CA THR A 44 4.48 -8.98 3.37
C THR A 44 5.02 -9.93 2.29
N ASP A 45 4.46 -9.95 1.08
CA ASP A 45 4.99 -10.75 -0.02
C ASP A 45 6.28 -10.10 -0.59
N PRO A 46 7.44 -10.78 -0.54
CA PRO A 46 8.72 -10.26 -1.04
C PRO A 46 8.70 -9.87 -2.53
N SER A 47 7.74 -10.40 -3.30
CA SER A 47 7.57 -10.12 -4.73
C SER A 47 7.25 -8.64 -4.99
N TYR A 48 6.67 -7.92 -4.02
CA TYR A 48 6.38 -6.48 -4.13
C TYR A 48 7.54 -5.57 -3.69
N ALA A 49 8.73 -6.11 -3.48
CA ALA A 49 9.89 -5.30 -3.10
C ALA A 49 10.11 -4.15 -4.09
N ARG A 50 10.19 -2.91 -3.56
CA ARG A 50 10.37 -1.65 -4.32
C ARG A 50 9.17 -1.27 -5.22
N GLN A 51 7.99 -1.83 -4.95
CA GLN A 51 6.75 -1.45 -5.60
C GLN A 51 5.85 -0.65 -4.65
N ILE A 52 4.97 0.17 -5.23
CA ILE A 52 3.89 0.88 -4.55
C ILE A 52 2.59 0.19 -4.94
N ILE A 53 1.97 -0.51 -4.00
CA ILE A 53 0.80 -1.35 -4.25
C ILE A 53 -0.48 -0.50 -4.15
N THR A 54 -1.27 -0.51 -5.22
CA THR A 54 -2.63 0.04 -5.25
C THR A 54 -3.66 -1.09 -5.16
N LEU A 55 -4.34 -1.21 -4.03
CA LEU A 55 -5.40 -2.21 -3.86
C LEU A 55 -6.70 -1.68 -4.48
N THR A 56 -7.34 -2.46 -5.35
CA THR A 56 -8.59 -2.02 -6.00
C THR A 56 -9.80 -2.09 -5.08
N HIS A 57 -9.73 -2.87 -4.00
CA HIS A 57 -10.79 -2.95 -3.00
C HIS A 57 -10.78 -1.68 -2.11
N PRO A 58 -11.91 -0.96 -1.97
CA PRO A 58 -11.90 0.37 -1.35
C PRO A 58 -11.68 0.34 0.17
N HIS A 59 -12.05 -0.74 0.85
CA HIS A 59 -11.97 -0.85 2.30
C HIS A 59 -10.84 -1.78 2.72
N ILE A 60 -9.65 -1.21 2.92
CA ILE A 60 -8.46 -1.92 3.39
C ILE A 60 -8.34 -1.77 4.90
N GLY A 61 -7.99 -2.86 5.59
CA GLY A 61 -7.84 -2.86 7.06
C GLY A 61 -9.04 -3.40 7.86
N ASN A 62 -10.09 -3.90 7.20
CA ASN A 62 -11.33 -4.34 7.87
C ASN A 62 -11.12 -5.40 8.95
N VAL A 63 -10.11 -6.27 8.80
CA VAL A 63 -9.83 -7.40 9.71
C VAL A 63 -8.62 -7.16 10.62
N GLY A 64 -8.00 -5.98 10.57
CA GLY A 64 -6.74 -5.74 11.29
C GLY A 64 -5.61 -6.66 10.80
N MET A 65 -4.53 -6.79 11.60
CA MET A 65 -3.36 -7.61 11.28
C MET A 65 -3.08 -8.63 12.38
N ASN A 66 -2.47 -9.76 12.02
CA ASN A 66 -2.01 -10.79 12.96
C ASN A 66 -0.77 -11.52 12.40
N ALA A 67 0.00 -12.19 13.26
CA ALA A 67 1.26 -12.81 12.85
C ALA A 67 1.11 -14.06 11.94
N GLU A 68 -0.09 -14.65 11.85
CA GLU A 68 -0.34 -15.83 11.00
C GLU A 68 -0.46 -15.45 9.51
N ASP A 69 -0.82 -14.19 9.24
CA ASP A 69 -1.00 -13.64 7.89
C ASP A 69 0.27 -12.93 7.35
N GLU A 70 1.45 -13.16 7.95
CA GLU A 70 2.74 -12.67 7.44
C GLU A 70 3.41 -13.71 6.53
N GLU A 71 3.59 -13.40 5.24
CA GLU A 71 4.25 -14.29 4.26
C GLU A 71 5.79 -14.22 4.29
N SER A 72 6.33 -13.22 5.00
CA SER A 72 7.77 -12.94 5.12
C SER A 72 8.06 -12.29 6.46
N SER A 73 9.33 -12.41 6.89
CA SER A 73 9.87 -11.71 8.07
C SER A 73 9.83 -10.17 8.01
N ARG A 74 9.51 -9.60 6.86
CA ARG A 74 9.46 -8.16 6.56
C ARG A 74 8.74 -7.90 5.25
#